data_AF-A0A9W9IL08-F1
#
_entry.id   AF-A0A9W9IL08-F1
#
_cell.length_a   1.000
_cell.length_b   1.000
_cell.length_c   1.000
_cell.angle_alpha   90.00
_cell.angle_beta   90.00
_cell.angle_gamma   90.00
#
_symmetry.space_group_name_H-M   'P 1'
#
loop_
_entity.id
_entity.type
_entity.pdbx_description
1 polymer ?
#
loop_
_entity_poly.entity_id
_entity_poly.type
_entity_poly.pdbx_seq_one_letter_code
_entity_poly.pdbx_strand_id
1 'polypeptide(L)'
;MSGIHRFLTRRDRHSKLNKHSKEEASHILSRPLFHGFFKSETTLQENHDHEKKVKVLAQRLKQLGIIAIEEDHMIYALQTTEGDIEKAFSLLLLLEDSIEGIIRNYTPNTKLLGAENRQGVTCYLDALLFAMFARLDCFEAILYKSFNDEPRRKLAILLRLWVNLLRSGRLITTDMTKHLQEALAECGWEDAGKLQQQDASEAFTFITEKLELPLLTLKMDIYHTGKEDESDDHKFINERLLEVAIPPEPTDGQSLTLEDCLEAYFNNMIEVKRHMARRNTASSIRSMDSHSISKGSTSHVETVEIETTPTMSPTQANTPRVEKPNPWSSFSEFTESLEASRTPGRRGSIVRERFFPDSSGDTNTGDLKP
;
A
#
# COMPACT_ATOMS: atom_id res chain seq x y z
N MET A 1 -27.80 -3.57 -63.29
CA MET A 1 -27.53 -2.50 -62.31
C MET A 1 -28.59 -2.58 -61.22
N SER A 2 -28.23 -3.12 -60.06
CA SER A 2 -29.08 -3.11 -58.86
C SER A 2 -28.17 -3.02 -57.66
N GLY A 3 -28.34 -1.94 -56.91
CA GLY A 3 -27.62 -1.66 -55.68
C GLY A 3 -28.23 -2.39 -54.50
N ILE A 4 -27.35 -2.89 -53.63
CA ILE A 4 -27.67 -3.28 -52.26
C ILE A 4 -26.62 -2.63 -51.37
N HIS A 5 -27.07 -1.60 -50.64
CA HIS A 5 -26.38 -1.02 -49.51
C HIS A 5 -26.35 -2.05 -48.37
N ARG A 6 -25.16 -2.45 -47.90
CA ARG A 6 -25.01 -3.17 -46.64
C ARG A 6 -24.07 -2.38 -45.73
N PHE A 7 -24.67 -1.71 -44.75
CA PHE A 7 -24.00 -1.12 -43.61
C PHE A 7 -23.37 -2.24 -42.76
N LEU A 8 -22.04 -2.19 -42.57
CA LEU A 8 -21.36 -2.80 -41.44
C LEU A 8 -20.27 -1.84 -40.92
N THR A 9 -20.60 -1.20 -39.79
CA THR A 9 -19.75 -0.90 -38.63
C THR A 9 -18.25 -0.66 -38.84
N ARG A 10 -17.95 0.64 -38.92
CA ARG A 10 -16.80 1.40 -38.41
C ARG A 10 -16.00 0.72 -37.28
N ARG A 11 -15.06 -0.18 -37.61
CA ARG A 11 -13.98 -0.61 -36.70
C ARG A 11 -12.70 -0.93 -37.46
N ASP A 12 -12.23 0.01 -38.29
CA ASP A 12 -10.99 -0.20 -39.03
C ASP A 12 -10.27 1.11 -39.38
N ARG A 13 -9.73 1.79 -38.36
CA ARG A 13 -8.74 2.88 -38.52
C ARG A 13 -7.83 3.02 -37.29
N HIS A 14 -7.03 2.00 -36.96
CA HIS A 14 -5.80 2.17 -36.15
C HIS A 14 -4.72 1.10 -36.44
N SER A 15 -4.70 0.51 -37.64
CA SER A 15 -3.77 -0.60 -37.98
C SER A 15 -2.36 -0.18 -38.47
N LYS A 16 -1.96 1.10 -38.38
CA LYS A 16 -0.70 1.55 -39.02
C LYS A 16 0.42 2.05 -38.11
N LEU A 17 0.25 2.00 -36.78
CA LEU A 17 1.31 2.40 -35.83
C LEU A 17 1.89 1.25 -34.99
N ASN A 18 1.54 -0.02 -35.30
CA ASN A 18 1.87 -1.18 -34.46
C ASN A 18 2.81 -2.20 -35.11
N LYS A 19 3.53 -1.81 -36.17
CA LYS A 19 4.43 -2.74 -36.88
C LYS A 19 5.85 -2.78 -36.31
N HIS A 20 6.33 -1.69 -35.71
CA HIS A 20 7.65 -1.65 -35.08
C HIS A 20 7.68 -2.24 -33.65
N SER A 21 6.56 -2.22 -32.91
CA SER A 21 6.46 -2.84 -31.59
C SER A 21 6.36 -4.38 -31.63
N LYS A 22 5.97 -4.94 -32.78
CA LYS A 22 5.78 -6.40 -32.93
C LYS A 22 7.08 -7.16 -33.18
N GLU A 23 8.08 -6.50 -33.78
CA GLU A 23 9.40 -7.11 -34.03
C GLU A 23 10.26 -7.13 -32.75
N GLU A 24 10.22 -6.10 -31.91
CA GLU A 24 10.87 -6.13 -30.59
C GLU A 24 10.22 -7.12 -29.63
N ALA A 25 8.88 -7.24 -29.63
CA ALA A 25 8.18 -8.24 -28.82
C ALA A 25 8.49 -9.69 -29.23
N SER A 26 8.78 -9.94 -30.51
CA SER A 26 9.10 -11.29 -31.01
C SER A 26 10.47 -11.81 -30.57
N HIS A 27 11.41 -10.94 -30.20
CA HIS A 27 12.71 -11.33 -29.65
C HIS A 27 12.71 -11.49 -28.11
N ILE A 28 11.75 -10.88 -27.41
CA ILE A 28 11.57 -11.00 -25.94
C ILE A 28 10.88 -12.32 -25.56
N LEU A 29 10.12 -12.93 -26.49
CA LEU A 29 9.44 -14.21 -26.32
C LEU A 29 10.33 -15.43 -26.63
N SER A 30 11.65 -15.27 -26.57
CA SER A 30 12.53 -16.43 -26.72
C SER A 30 12.29 -17.41 -25.56
N ARG A 31 12.32 -18.69 -25.93
CA ARG A 31 12.10 -19.90 -25.13
C ARG A 31 12.76 -20.03 -23.73
N PRO A 32 13.78 -19.28 -23.27
CA PRO A 32 14.38 -19.55 -21.96
C PRO A 32 13.48 -19.21 -20.76
N LEU A 33 12.48 -18.33 -20.92
CA LEU A 33 11.69 -17.75 -19.82
C LEU A 33 10.89 -18.76 -18.97
N PHE A 34 10.64 -19.93 -19.52
CA PHE A 34 9.74 -20.92 -18.93
C PHE A 34 10.45 -22.17 -18.45
N HIS A 35 11.75 -22.29 -18.73
CA HIS A 35 12.53 -23.48 -18.38
C HIS A 35 12.67 -23.65 -16.86
N GLY A 36 12.19 -22.72 -16.02
CA GLY A 36 12.21 -22.83 -14.55
C GLY A 36 10.84 -22.93 -13.88
N PHE A 37 9.73 -22.80 -14.61
CA PHE A 37 8.40 -22.95 -14.01
C PHE A 37 8.07 -24.43 -13.88
N PHE A 38 7.68 -24.85 -12.67
CA PHE A 38 7.10 -26.18 -12.47
C PHE A 38 8.02 -27.33 -12.88
N LYS A 39 9.32 -27.25 -12.58
CA LYS A 39 10.19 -28.43 -12.68
C LYS A 39 9.81 -29.43 -11.59
N SER A 40 9.30 -30.59 -12.00
CA SER A 40 9.22 -31.75 -11.12
C SER A 40 10.62 -32.19 -10.71
N GLU A 41 10.99 -31.99 -9.43
CA GLU A 41 12.22 -32.57 -8.84
C GLU A 41 12.13 -34.10 -8.72
N THR A 42 10.94 -34.67 -8.90
CA THR A 42 10.72 -36.10 -8.75
C THR A 42 10.96 -36.82 -10.07
N THR A 43 12.02 -37.63 -10.10
CA THR A 43 12.23 -38.65 -11.13
C THR A 43 10.99 -39.52 -11.21
N LEU A 44 10.28 -39.44 -12.35
CA LEU A 44 9.13 -40.29 -12.63
C LEU A 44 9.55 -41.76 -12.48
N GLN A 45 8.86 -42.50 -11.63
CA GLN A 45 8.71 -43.93 -11.87
C GLN A 45 8.03 -44.03 -13.24
N GLU A 46 8.75 -44.58 -14.23
CA GLU A 46 8.34 -44.75 -15.61
C GLU A 46 7.07 -45.62 -15.70
N ASN A 47 5.92 -45.04 -15.40
CA ASN A 47 4.62 -45.66 -15.61
C ASN A 47 4.16 -45.27 -17.01
N HIS A 48 4.10 -46.25 -17.91
CA HIS A 48 3.57 -46.13 -19.27
C HIS A 48 2.18 -45.47 -19.33
N ASP A 49 1.39 -45.52 -18.25
CA ASP A 49 0.13 -44.78 -18.13
C ASP A 49 0.32 -43.26 -18.03
N HIS A 50 1.34 -42.80 -17.29
CA HIS A 50 1.65 -41.38 -17.13
C HIS A 50 2.06 -40.74 -18.47
N GLU A 51 2.89 -41.43 -19.25
CA GLU A 51 3.31 -40.98 -20.58
C GLU A 51 2.12 -40.84 -21.54
N LYS A 52 1.14 -41.75 -21.48
CA LYS A 52 -0.11 -41.63 -22.25
C LYS A 52 -0.90 -40.39 -21.86
N LYS A 53 -1.03 -40.11 -20.56
CA LYS A 53 -1.75 -38.92 -20.07
C LYS A 53 -1.09 -37.63 -20.54
N VAL A 54 0.24 -37.56 -20.49
CA VAL A 54 1.02 -36.42 -21.02
C VAL A 54 0.76 -36.24 -22.52
N LYS A 55 0.77 -37.32 -23.31
CA LYS A 55 0.46 -37.26 -24.76
C LYS A 55 -0.96 -36.75 -25.03
N VAL A 56 -1.95 -37.17 -24.24
CA VAL A 56 -3.34 -36.69 -24.35
C VAL A 56 -3.43 -35.18 -24.07
N LEU A 57 -2.77 -34.70 -23.01
CA LEU A 57 -2.71 -33.28 -22.68
C LEU A 57 -2.03 -32.48 -23.80
N ALA A 58 -0.88 -32.95 -24.29
CA ALA A 58 -0.14 -32.32 -25.37
C ALA A 58 -0.98 -32.21 -26.65
N GLN A 59 -1.75 -33.24 -26.98
CA GLN A 59 -2.65 -33.21 -28.14
C GLN A 59 -3.77 -32.19 -27.96
N ARG A 60 -4.36 -32.09 -26.76
CA ARG A 60 -5.44 -31.14 -26.47
C ARG A 60 -4.97 -29.70 -26.47
N LEU A 61 -3.78 -29.42 -25.93
CA LEU A 61 -3.15 -28.10 -26.00
C LEU A 61 -2.84 -27.69 -27.45
N LYS A 62 -2.31 -28.63 -28.25
CA LYS A 62 -2.07 -28.39 -29.69
C LYS A 62 -3.36 -28.10 -30.47
N GLN A 63 -4.47 -28.75 -30.13
CA GLN A 63 -5.77 -28.47 -30.75
C GLN A 63 -6.27 -27.04 -30.46
N LEU A 64 -5.87 -26.46 -29.32
CA LEU A 64 -6.16 -25.06 -28.97
C LEU A 64 -5.10 -24.08 -29.50
N GLY A 65 -4.03 -24.55 -30.13
CA GLY A 65 -2.95 -23.70 -30.65
C GLY A 65 -1.96 -23.21 -29.59
N ILE A 66 -1.95 -23.82 -28.39
CA ILE A 66 -1.02 -23.48 -27.30
C ILE A 66 0.31 -24.18 -27.55
N ILE A 67 1.39 -23.39 -27.65
CA ILE A 67 2.75 -23.88 -27.99
C ILE A 67 3.77 -23.55 -26.88
N ALA A 68 3.47 -22.61 -25.97
CA ALA A 68 4.38 -22.17 -24.93
C ALA A 68 4.60 -23.22 -23.83
N ILE A 69 3.62 -24.10 -23.60
CA ILE A 69 3.65 -25.12 -22.54
C ILE A 69 4.53 -26.32 -22.93
N GLU A 70 5.64 -26.47 -22.21
CA GLU A 70 6.55 -27.62 -22.29
C GLU A 70 6.05 -28.89 -21.56
N GLU A 71 6.72 -30.02 -21.78
CA GLU A 71 6.38 -31.32 -21.18
C GLU A 71 6.51 -31.33 -19.65
N ASP A 72 7.50 -30.63 -19.10
CA ASP A 72 7.71 -30.52 -17.65
C ASP A 72 6.49 -29.91 -16.94
N HIS A 73 5.85 -28.90 -17.54
CA HIS A 73 4.62 -28.31 -17.01
C HIS A 73 3.46 -29.30 -17.01
N MET A 74 3.35 -30.15 -18.04
CA MET A 74 2.30 -31.17 -18.14
C MET A 74 2.50 -32.25 -17.07
N ILE A 75 3.75 -32.64 -16.83
CA ILE A 75 4.12 -33.59 -15.78
C ILE A 75 3.77 -33.02 -14.41
N TYR A 76 4.18 -31.78 -14.13
CA TYR A 76 3.87 -31.11 -12.87
C TYR A 76 2.35 -30.98 -12.65
N ALA A 77 1.61 -30.52 -13.67
CA ALA A 77 0.17 -30.37 -13.56
C ALA A 77 -0.53 -31.71 -13.26
N LEU A 78 -0.05 -32.81 -13.83
CA LEU A 78 -0.55 -34.16 -13.51
C LEU A 78 -0.19 -34.58 -12.08
N GLN A 79 1.01 -34.27 -11.60
CA GLN A 79 1.42 -34.57 -10.23
C GLN A 79 0.57 -33.82 -9.20
N THR A 80 0.40 -32.51 -9.37
CA THR A 80 -0.41 -31.67 -8.46
C THR A 80 -1.89 -32.04 -8.46
N THR A 81 -2.38 -32.69 -9.52
CA THR A 81 -3.79 -33.08 -9.67
C THR A 81 -4.04 -34.58 -9.51
N GLU A 82 -3.09 -35.32 -8.93
CA GLU A 82 -3.20 -36.76 -8.67
C GLU A 82 -3.50 -37.59 -9.95
N GLY A 83 -3.04 -37.10 -11.11
CA GLY A 83 -3.20 -37.74 -12.41
C GLY A 83 -4.57 -37.56 -13.07
N ASP A 84 -5.39 -36.60 -12.61
CA ASP A 84 -6.66 -36.19 -13.22
C ASP A 84 -6.41 -35.26 -14.43
N ILE A 85 -6.74 -35.77 -15.62
CA ILE A 85 -6.48 -35.07 -16.90
C ILE A 85 -7.26 -33.76 -17.01
N GLU A 86 -8.52 -33.70 -16.57
CA GLU A 86 -9.33 -32.48 -16.73
C GLU A 86 -8.87 -31.38 -15.79
N LYS A 87 -8.51 -31.75 -14.55
CA LYS A 87 -7.94 -30.79 -13.58
C LYS A 87 -6.56 -30.30 -14.04
N ALA A 88 -5.69 -31.20 -14.49
CA ALA A 88 -4.38 -30.85 -15.03
C ALA A 88 -4.52 -29.91 -16.22
N PHE A 89 -5.41 -30.24 -17.16
CA PHE A 89 -5.67 -29.41 -18.32
C PHE A 89 -6.18 -28.02 -17.92
N SER A 90 -7.12 -27.94 -16.96
CA SER A 90 -7.61 -26.65 -16.48
C SER A 90 -6.53 -25.83 -15.76
N LEU A 91 -5.57 -26.46 -15.07
CA LEU A 91 -4.44 -25.77 -14.46
C LEU A 91 -3.49 -25.22 -15.53
N LEU A 92 -3.23 -25.98 -16.59
CA LEU A 92 -2.41 -25.55 -17.72
C LEU A 92 -3.04 -24.37 -18.47
N LEU A 93 -4.37 -24.34 -18.61
CA LEU A 93 -5.05 -23.17 -19.17
C LEU A 93 -4.89 -21.92 -18.29
N LEU A 94 -4.94 -22.07 -16.96
CA LEU A 94 -4.69 -20.95 -16.04
C LEU A 94 -3.25 -20.45 -16.14
N LEU A 95 -2.29 -21.36 -16.33
CA LEU A 95 -0.90 -21.01 -16.57
C LEU A 95 -0.75 -20.24 -17.89
N GLU A 96 -1.35 -20.72 -18.98
CA GLU A 96 -1.30 -20.02 -20.27
C GLU A 96 -1.91 -18.62 -20.17
N ASP A 97 -3.11 -18.49 -19.59
CA ASP A 97 -3.76 -17.19 -19.32
C ASP A 97 -2.77 -16.26 -18.57
N SER A 98 -2.10 -16.81 -17.56
CA SER A 98 -1.15 -16.06 -16.74
C SER A 98 0.11 -15.65 -17.50
N ILE A 99 0.58 -16.46 -18.45
CA ILE A 99 1.71 -16.13 -19.32
C ILE A 99 1.31 -15.02 -20.30
N GLU A 100 0.14 -15.13 -20.92
CA GLU A 100 -0.40 -14.14 -21.87
C GLU A 100 -0.75 -12.79 -21.21
N GLY A 101 -0.81 -12.74 -19.88
CA GLY A 101 -1.15 -11.51 -19.16
C GLY A 101 -2.64 -11.36 -18.91
N ILE A 102 -3.39 -12.45 -18.95
CA ILE A 102 -4.82 -12.48 -18.68
C ILE A 102 -5.04 -12.74 -17.19
N ILE A 103 -5.78 -11.84 -16.55
CA ILE A 103 -6.30 -12.02 -15.19
C ILE A 103 -7.80 -12.26 -15.29
N ARG A 104 -8.27 -13.31 -14.63
CA ARG A 104 -9.70 -13.63 -14.55
C ARG A 104 -10.39 -12.67 -13.61
N ASN A 105 -11.59 -12.23 -13.97
CA ASN A 105 -12.42 -11.40 -13.11
C ASN A 105 -12.98 -12.21 -11.93
N TYR A 106 -13.18 -11.55 -10.79
CA TYR A 106 -13.90 -12.16 -9.68
C TYR A 106 -15.36 -12.41 -10.06
N THR A 107 -15.84 -13.63 -9.84
CA THR A 107 -17.24 -13.99 -10.00
C THR A 107 -17.88 -14.16 -8.61
N PRO A 108 -18.91 -13.37 -8.24
CA PRO A 108 -19.52 -13.43 -6.91
C PRO A 108 -20.01 -14.81 -6.47
N ASN A 109 -20.41 -15.66 -7.42
CA ASN A 109 -20.91 -17.01 -7.16
C ASN A 109 -19.80 -18.03 -6.89
N THR A 110 -18.54 -17.66 -7.09
CA THR A 110 -17.40 -18.55 -6.88
C THR A 110 -16.97 -18.50 -5.43
N LYS A 111 -16.96 -19.66 -4.77
CA LYS A 111 -16.37 -19.80 -3.44
C LYS A 111 -14.85 -19.77 -3.55
N LEU A 112 -14.23 -18.74 -2.97
CA LEU A 112 -12.78 -18.62 -2.90
C LEU A 112 -12.26 -19.53 -1.79
N LEU A 113 -11.44 -20.52 -2.13
CA LEU A 113 -10.88 -21.47 -1.16
C LEU A 113 -9.65 -20.92 -0.43
N GLY A 114 -8.98 -19.91 -1.01
CA GLY A 114 -7.77 -19.33 -0.43
C GLY A 114 -6.52 -20.17 -0.69
N ALA A 115 -5.52 -20.00 0.17
CA ALA A 115 -4.24 -20.69 0.08
C ALA A 115 -3.94 -21.51 1.33
N GLU A 116 -3.25 -22.63 1.14
CA GLU A 116 -2.71 -23.46 2.20
C GLU A 116 -1.47 -22.80 2.81
N ASN A 117 -1.49 -22.58 4.12
CA ASN A 117 -0.36 -22.00 4.83
C ASN A 117 0.82 -23.00 4.85
N ARG A 118 1.87 -22.69 4.09
CA ARG A 118 3.05 -23.54 3.95
C ARG A 118 3.83 -23.55 5.27
N GLN A 119 3.87 -24.72 5.91
CA GLN A 119 4.53 -24.96 7.20
C GLN A 119 4.08 -24.02 8.33
N GLY A 120 2.92 -23.38 8.22
CA GLY A 120 2.43 -22.45 9.23
C GLY A 120 3.06 -21.05 9.20
N VAL A 121 3.95 -20.75 8.25
CA VAL A 121 4.75 -19.50 8.25
C VAL A 121 4.42 -18.53 7.13
N THR A 122 3.63 -18.90 6.11
CA THR A 122 3.36 -18.06 4.92
C THR A 122 2.07 -17.24 4.99
N CYS A 123 1.34 -17.29 6.11
CA CYS A 123 0.06 -16.60 6.24
C CYS A 123 0.15 -15.09 6.00
N TYR A 124 1.30 -14.45 6.27
CA TYR A 124 1.52 -13.03 5.97
C TYR A 124 1.37 -12.75 4.46
N LEU A 125 1.92 -13.62 3.62
CA LEU A 125 1.90 -13.51 2.17
C LEU A 125 0.53 -13.91 1.61
N ASP A 126 0.00 -15.04 2.10
CA ASP A 126 -1.30 -15.58 1.65
C ASP A 126 -2.43 -14.57 1.96
N ALA A 127 -2.45 -13.98 3.16
CA ALA A 127 -3.44 -12.98 3.55
C ALA A 127 -3.27 -11.66 2.80
N LEU A 128 -2.01 -11.22 2.56
CA LEU A 128 -1.72 -10.01 1.81
C LEU A 128 -2.22 -10.12 0.37
N LEU A 129 -1.87 -11.19 -0.35
CA LEU A 129 -2.29 -11.40 -1.73
C LEU A 129 -3.80 -11.57 -1.85
N PHE A 130 -4.43 -12.22 -0.85
CA PHE A 130 -5.87 -12.29 -0.78
C PHE A 130 -6.50 -10.90 -0.63
N ALA A 131 -5.98 -10.07 0.28
CA ALA A 131 -6.47 -8.71 0.48
C ALA A 131 -6.29 -7.83 -0.78
N MET A 132 -5.15 -7.96 -1.46
CA MET A 132 -4.85 -7.18 -2.66
C MET A 132 -5.70 -7.60 -3.87
N PHE A 133 -5.92 -8.90 -4.09
CA PHE A 133 -6.40 -9.39 -5.38
C PHE A 133 -7.69 -10.22 -5.35
N ALA A 134 -8.23 -10.59 -4.18
CA ALA A 134 -9.43 -11.44 -4.13
C ALA A 134 -10.64 -10.79 -4.81
N ARG A 135 -10.89 -9.50 -4.51
CA ARG A 135 -12.07 -8.76 -4.97
C ARG A 135 -11.77 -7.36 -5.50
N LEU A 136 -10.58 -6.83 -5.21
CA LEU A 136 -10.17 -5.50 -5.64
C LEU A 136 -9.37 -5.60 -6.94
N ASP A 137 -9.56 -4.60 -7.81
CA ASP A 137 -8.87 -4.45 -9.10
C ASP A 137 -7.80 -3.34 -9.05
N CYS A 138 -7.73 -2.55 -7.98
CA CYS A 138 -6.82 -1.42 -7.83
C CYS A 138 -5.33 -1.80 -7.95
N PHE A 139 -4.97 -3.03 -7.60
CA PHE A 139 -3.61 -3.54 -7.70
C PHE A 139 -3.33 -4.28 -9.02
N GLU A 140 -4.33 -4.58 -9.85
CA GLU A 140 -4.13 -5.39 -11.07
C GLU A 140 -3.23 -4.71 -12.10
N ALA A 141 -3.23 -3.38 -12.14
CA ALA A 141 -2.43 -2.60 -13.09
C ALA A 141 -0.93 -2.97 -13.06
N ILE A 142 -0.40 -3.34 -11.89
CA ILE A 142 1.03 -3.70 -11.74
C ILE A 142 1.35 -5.07 -12.37
N LEU A 143 0.35 -5.94 -12.53
CA LEU A 143 0.49 -7.28 -13.08
C LEU A 143 0.47 -7.30 -14.62
N TYR A 144 -0.02 -6.23 -15.25
CA TYR A 144 -0.01 -6.06 -16.72
C TYR A 144 1.28 -5.42 -17.24
N LYS A 145 2.15 -4.93 -16.35
CA LYS A 145 3.41 -4.31 -16.74
C LYS A 145 4.39 -5.34 -17.31
N SER A 146 5.04 -4.98 -18.42
CA SER A 146 6.13 -5.76 -19.01
C SER A 146 7.47 -5.33 -18.45
N PHE A 147 8.26 -6.29 -17.96
CA PHE A 147 9.59 -6.04 -17.41
C PHE A 147 10.69 -6.59 -18.32
N ASN A 148 11.83 -5.90 -18.38
CA ASN A 148 12.96 -6.29 -19.22
C ASN A 148 13.85 -7.35 -18.56
N ASP A 149 13.80 -7.47 -17.24
CA ASP A 149 14.50 -8.51 -16.47
C ASP A 149 13.62 -9.75 -16.25
N GLU A 150 14.29 -10.90 -16.21
CA GLU A 150 13.65 -12.20 -16.06
C GLU A 150 13.01 -12.43 -14.69
N PRO A 151 13.65 -12.07 -13.55
CA PRO A 151 13.05 -12.28 -12.23
C PRO A 151 11.71 -11.55 -12.04
N ARG A 152 11.62 -10.26 -12.44
CA ARG A 152 10.34 -9.51 -12.33
C ARG A 152 9.27 -10.07 -13.25
N ARG A 153 9.62 -10.48 -14.47
CA ARG A 153 8.66 -11.17 -15.35
C ARG A 153 8.15 -12.45 -14.69
N LYS A 154 9.04 -13.25 -14.12
CA LYS A 154 8.71 -14.49 -13.44
C LYS A 154 7.74 -14.25 -12.28
N LEU A 155 8.05 -13.27 -11.44
CA LEU A 155 7.20 -12.85 -10.32
C LEU A 155 5.81 -12.39 -10.80
N ALA A 156 5.75 -11.55 -11.83
CA ALA A 156 4.49 -11.05 -12.37
C ALA A 156 3.61 -12.18 -12.94
N ILE A 157 4.20 -13.20 -13.57
CA ILE A 157 3.47 -14.38 -14.07
C ILE A 157 2.93 -15.23 -12.91
N LEU A 158 3.74 -15.49 -11.87
CA LEU A 158 3.31 -16.27 -10.71
C LEU A 158 2.21 -15.57 -9.93
N LEU A 159 2.29 -14.25 -9.77
CA LEU A 159 1.23 -13.47 -9.14
C LEU A 159 -0.07 -13.55 -9.96
N ARG A 160 0.00 -13.39 -11.29
CA ARG A 160 -1.17 -13.60 -12.18
C ARG A 160 -1.77 -14.99 -11.99
N LEU A 161 -0.93 -16.03 -11.94
CA LEU A 161 -1.38 -17.40 -11.73
C LEU A 161 -2.02 -17.61 -10.37
N TRP A 162 -1.42 -17.08 -9.31
CA TRP A 162 -1.97 -17.11 -7.96
C TRP A 162 -3.36 -16.45 -7.92
N VAL A 163 -3.52 -15.28 -8.54
CA VAL A 163 -4.80 -14.57 -8.64
C VAL A 163 -5.82 -15.37 -9.47
N ASN A 164 -5.39 -15.95 -10.59
CA ASN A 164 -6.25 -16.76 -11.46
C ASN A 164 -6.72 -18.05 -10.76
N LEU A 165 -5.86 -18.69 -9.96
CA LEU A 165 -6.22 -19.82 -9.10
C LEU A 165 -7.25 -19.39 -8.05
N LEU A 166 -6.98 -18.30 -7.33
CA LEU A 166 -7.89 -17.77 -6.31
C LEU A 166 -9.28 -17.50 -6.89
N ARG A 167 -9.36 -16.69 -7.95
CA ARG A 167 -10.63 -16.23 -8.54
C ARG A 167 -11.38 -17.32 -9.29
N SER A 168 -10.70 -18.40 -9.70
CA SER A 168 -11.36 -19.62 -10.20
C SER A 168 -11.91 -20.53 -9.10
N GLY A 169 -11.75 -20.15 -7.82
CA GLY A 169 -12.22 -20.91 -6.67
C GLY A 169 -11.40 -22.16 -6.39
N ARG A 170 -10.17 -22.23 -6.90
CA ARG A 170 -9.26 -23.33 -6.65
C ARG A 170 -8.49 -23.06 -5.35
N LEU A 171 -8.15 -24.14 -4.65
CA LEU A 171 -7.25 -24.09 -3.52
C LEU A 171 -5.83 -23.85 -4.05
N ILE A 172 -5.15 -22.87 -3.48
CA ILE A 172 -3.74 -22.63 -3.78
C ILE A 172 -2.91 -23.49 -2.83
N THR A 173 -2.19 -24.43 -3.41
CA THR A 173 -1.39 -25.42 -2.70
C THR A 173 -0.02 -24.87 -2.29
N THR A 174 0.60 -25.48 -1.29
CA THR A 174 1.87 -25.00 -0.72
C THR A 174 3.05 -24.94 -1.69
N ASP A 175 3.06 -25.77 -2.73
CA ASP A 175 4.02 -25.73 -3.83
C ASP A 175 3.91 -24.43 -4.64
N MET A 176 2.70 -23.92 -4.90
CA MET A 176 2.52 -22.62 -5.57
C MET A 176 3.11 -21.49 -4.74
N THR A 177 2.85 -21.47 -3.43
CA THR A 177 3.43 -20.48 -2.52
C THR A 177 4.96 -20.60 -2.44
N LYS A 178 5.52 -21.82 -2.50
CA LYS A 178 6.98 -22.05 -2.60
C LYS A 178 7.57 -21.36 -3.84
N HIS A 179 7.00 -21.57 -5.02
CA HIS A 179 7.47 -20.93 -6.26
C HIS A 179 7.40 -19.40 -6.16
N LEU A 180 6.37 -18.86 -5.50
CA LEU A 180 6.23 -17.42 -5.30
C LEU A 180 7.30 -16.87 -4.34
N GLN A 181 7.58 -17.55 -3.22
CA GLN A 181 8.67 -17.21 -2.30
C GLN A 181 10.04 -17.22 -3.01
N GLU A 182 10.30 -18.24 -3.84
CA GLU A 182 11.53 -18.34 -4.64
C GLU A 182 11.64 -17.18 -5.64
N ALA A 183 10.55 -16.82 -6.32
CA ALA A 183 10.55 -15.68 -7.24
C ALA A 183 10.76 -14.34 -6.53
N LEU A 184 10.24 -14.18 -5.30
CA LEU A 184 10.51 -13.00 -4.46
C LEU A 184 11.99 -12.93 -4.07
N ALA A 185 12.58 -14.07 -3.69
CA ALA A 185 14.02 -14.17 -3.39
C ALA A 185 14.90 -13.86 -4.60
N GLU A 186 14.56 -14.41 -5.78
CA GLU A 186 15.24 -14.09 -7.06
C GLU A 186 15.12 -12.61 -7.45
N CYS A 187 14.05 -11.94 -7.02
CA CYS A 187 13.87 -10.50 -7.19
C CYS A 187 14.69 -9.66 -6.20
N GLY A 188 15.39 -10.28 -5.24
CA GLY A 188 16.27 -9.62 -4.28
C GLY A 188 15.75 -9.61 -2.83
N TRP A 189 14.60 -10.22 -2.52
CA TRP A 189 14.14 -10.38 -1.14
C TRP A 189 14.50 -11.76 -0.60
N GLU A 190 15.77 -11.96 -0.29
CA GLU A 190 16.32 -13.27 0.11
C GLU A 190 15.59 -13.90 1.31
N ASP A 191 15.11 -13.07 2.24
CA ASP A 191 14.35 -13.51 3.41
C ASP A 191 13.00 -14.15 3.05
N ALA A 192 12.39 -13.77 1.92
CA ALA A 192 11.17 -14.40 1.43
C ALA A 192 11.36 -15.90 1.11
N GLY A 193 12.57 -16.30 0.71
CA GLY A 193 12.92 -17.69 0.43
C GLY A 193 13.09 -18.55 1.68
N LYS A 194 13.22 -17.94 2.87
CA LYS A 194 13.38 -18.65 4.14
C LYS A 194 12.03 -19.15 4.65
N LEU A 195 12.04 -20.31 5.29
CA LEU A 195 10.86 -20.91 5.95
C LEU A 195 10.61 -20.27 7.32
N GLN A 196 10.30 -18.98 7.33
CA GLN A 196 10.04 -18.21 8.53
C GLN A 196 8.94 -17.18 8.30
N GLN A 197 8.34 -16.69 9.37
CA GLN A 197 7.37 -15.59 9.30
C GLN A 197 8.10 -14.30 8.91
N GLN A 198 7.42 -13.46 8.12
CA GLN A 198 7.86 -12.13 7.71
C GLN A 198 6.73 -11.12 7.94
N ASP A 199 7.04 -9.84 7.82
CA ASP A 199 6.04 -8.78 7.92
C ASP A 199 5.26 -8.65 6.59
N ALA A 200 3.94 -8.51 6.68
CA ALA A 200 3.08 -8.25 5.54
C ALA A 200 3.31 -6.84 4.96
N SER A 201 3.68 -5.86 5.79
CA SER A 201 4.00 -4.50 5.35
C SER A 201 5.28 -4.47 4.50
N GLU A 202 6.31 -5.22 4.91
CA GLU A 202 7.54 -5.44 4.15
C GLU A 202 7.24 -6.16 2.84
N ALA A 203 6.43 -7.23 2.89
CA ALA A 203 6.01 -7.96 1.70
C ALA A 203 5.29 -7.07 0.68
N PHE A 204 4.35 -6.26 1.16
CA PHE A 204 3.62 -5.31 0.35
C PHE A 204 4.56 -4.28 -0.28
N THR A 205 5.42 -3.67 0.53
CA THR A 205 6.38 -2.65 0.06
C THR A 205 7.31 -3.22 -1.00
N PHE A 206 7.86 -4.42 -0.78
CA PHE A 206 8.72 -5.08 -1.74
C PHE A 206 8.00 -5.40 -3.06
N ILE A 207 6.83 -6.08 -3.01
CA ILE A 207 6.07 -6.43 -4.22
C ILE A 207 5.70 -5.18 -5.01
N THR A 208 5.19 -4.16 -4.33
CA THR A 208 4.70 -2.94 -4.97
C THR A 208 5.83 -2.05 -5.48
N GLU A 209 6.98 -2.02 -4.83
CA GLU A 209 8.18 -1.37 -5.37
C GLU A 209 8.70 -2.13 -6.60
N LYS A 210 8.85 -3.46 -6.49
CA LYS A 210 9.43 -4.28 -7.55
C LYS A 210 8.59 -4.28 -8.83
N LEU A 211 7.26 -4.23 -8.68
CA LEU A 211 6.31 -4.13 -9.78
C LEU A 211 5.90 -2.68 -10.10
N GLU A 212 6.59 -1.70 -9.50
CA GLU A 212 6.44 -0.28 -9.80
C GLU A 212 4.99 0.23 -9.64
N LEU A 213 4.30 -0.15 -8.56
CA LEU A 213 3.02 0.45 -8.17
C LEU A 213 3.21 1.97 -8.04
N PRO A 214 2.34 2.78 -8.68
CA PRO A 214 2.36 4.23 -8.52
C PRO A 214 2.29 4.66 -7.05
N LEU A 215 3.03 5.71 -6.71
CA LEU A 215 3.02 6.29 -5.38
C LEU A 215 1.78 7.16 -5.20
N LEU A 216 1.25 7.20 -3.97
CA LEU A 216 0.25 8.17 -3.54
C LEU A 216 0.97 9.48 -3.23
N THR A 217 0.53 10.56 -3.87
CA THR A 217 1.04 11.90 -3.58
C THR A 217 0.16 12.58 -2.54
N LEU A 218 0.75 12.92 -1.40
CA LEU A 218 0.12 13.61 -0.28
C LEU A 218 0.70 15.02 -0.19
N LYS A 219 -0.17 16.02 -0.09
CA LYS A 219 0.24 17.40 0.21
C LYS A 219 0.15 17.62 1.71
N MET A 220 1.26 17.99 2.34
CA MET A 220 1.35 18.33 3.74
C MET A 220 1.59 19.84 3.88
N ASP A 221 0.73 20.48 4.67
CA ASP A 221 0.83 21.91 4.98
C ASP A 221 1.26 22.06 6.45
N ILE A 222 2.46 22.61 6.67
CA ILE A 222 3.03 22.82 7.99
C ILE A 222 2.64 24.22 8.47
N TYR A 223 1.98 24.29 9.63
CA TYR A 223 1.64 25.56 10.26
C TYR A 223 2.62 25.87 11.39
N HIS A 224 3.31 27.01 11.29
CA HIS A 224 4.18 27.51 12.36
C HIS A 224 4.06 29.02 12.55
N THR A 225 4.50 29.51 13.72
CA THR A 225 4.50 30.94 14.07
C THR A 225 5.59 31.75 13.38
N GLY A 226 6.42 31.13 12.53
CA GLY A 226 7.41 31.80 11.69
C GLY A 226 6.78 32.55 10.52
N LYS A 227 7.61 33.26 9.75
CA LYS A 227 7.16 33.86 8.47
C LYS A 227 6.90 32.72 7.48
N GLU A 228 5.74 32.75 6.84
CA GLU A 228 5.36 31.78 5.82
C GLU A 228 6.38 31.76 4.68
N ASP A 229 6.84 30.56 4.35
CA ASP A 229 7.73 30.26 3.25
C ASP A 229 7.11 29.11 2.45
N GLU A 230 6.58 29.41 1.27
CA GLU A 230 5.92 28.43 0.38
C GLU A 230 6.80 27.21 0.09
N SER A 231 8.13 27.34 0.17
CA SER A 231 9.06 26.25 -0.09
C SER A 231 9.30 25.32 1.11
N ASP A 232 9.06 25.77 2.34
CA ASP A 232 9.24 24.97 3.56
C ASP A 232 7.89 24.50 4.15
N ASP A 233 6.84 25.31 3.98
CA ASP A 233 5.52 25.08 4.57
C ASP A 233 4.64 24.13 3.75
N HIS A 234 4.89 23.99 2.44
CA HIS A 234 4.15 23.08 1.56
C HIS A 234 5.05 21.96 1.06
N LYS A 235 4.83 20.74 1.58
CA LYS A 235 5.63 19.56 1.21
C LYS A 235 4.77 18.50 0.53
N PHE A 236 5.29 17.93 -0.55
CA PHE A 236 4.69 16.76 -1.19
C PHE A 236 5.43 15.50 -0.73
N ILE A 237 4.67 14.55 -0.20
CA ILE A 237 5.16 13.24 0.24
C ILE A 237 4.62 12.20 -0.76
N ASN A 238 5.46 11.26 -1.19
CA ASN A 238 5.08 10.20 -2.11
C ASN A 238 5.27 8.84 -1.44
N GLU A 239 4.18 8.16 -1.09
CA GLU A 239 4.19 6.93 -0.30
C GLU A 239 3.28 5.85 -0.92
N ARG A 240 3.57 4.56 -0.67
CA ARG A 240 2.66 3.45 -1.07
C ARG A 240 1.73 3.03 0.06
N LEU A 241 2.16 3.26 1.29
CA LEU A 241 1.50 2.84 2.52
C LEU A 241 1.58 4.00 3.51
N LEU A 242 0.50 4.22 4.25
CA LEU A 242 0.49 5.13 5.40
C LEU A 242 0.77 4.30 6.66
N GLU A 243 1.88 4.57 7.33
CA GLU A 243 2.22 3.94 8.61
C GLU A 243 1.53 4.67 9.76
N VAL A 244 0.25 4.35 9.95
CA VAL A 244 -0.57 5.00 10.97
C VAL A 244 -0.30 4.39 12.34
N ALA A 245 0.28 5.17 13.24
CA ALA A 245 0.48 4.77 14.64
C ALA A 245 -0.87 4.64 15.37
N ILE A 246 -0.98 3.62 16.23
CA ILE A 246 -2.16 3.43 17.09
C ILE A 246 -1.96 4.30 18.35
N PRO A 247 -2.76 5.36 18.57
CA PRO A 247 -2.69 6.17 19.79
C PRO A 247 -3.02 5.33 21.04
N PRO A 248 -2.62 5.79 22.24
CA PRO A 248 -2.94 5.10 23.49
C PRO A 248 -4.45 4.97 23.68
N GLU A 249 -4.87 3.87 24.31
CA GLU A 249 -6.30 3.60 24.54
C GLU A 249 -6.97 4.75 25.31
N PRO A 250 -8.15 5.20 24.88
CA PRO A 250 -8.88 6.24 25.57
C PRO A 250 -9.21 5.82 27.01
N THR A 251 -8.92 6.69 27.99
CA THR A 251 -9.23 6.43 29.41
C THR A 251 -10.71 6.24 29.70
N ASP A 252 -11.57 6.67 28.77
CA ASP A 252 -13.02 6.73 28.94
C ASP A 252 -13.71 5.42 28.51
N GLY A 253 -12.94 4.38 28.19
CA GLY A 253 -13.46 3.09 27.74
C GLY A 253 -14.11 3.13 26.34
N GLN A 254 -13.84 4.19 25.57
CA GLN A 254 -14.28 4.32 24.18
C GLN A 254 -13.41 3.47 23.26
N SER A 255 -14.03 2.85 22.26
CA SER A 255 -13.29 2.15 21.21
C SER A 255 -12.56 3.14 20.33
N LEU A 256 -11.27 2.89 20.10
CA LEU A 256 -10.47 3.67 19.16
C LEU A 256 -10.90 3.37 17.72
N THR A 257 -11.13 4.43 16.93
CA THR A 257 -11.54 4.32 15.53
C THR A 257 -10.36 4.55 14.58
N LEU A 258 -10.49 4.13 13.31
CA LEU A 258 -9.47 4.41 12.30
C LEU A 258 -9.36 5.91 12.03
N GLU A 259 -10.48 6.61 12.11
CA GLU A 259 -10.58 8.05 11.98
C GLU A 259 -9.74 8.75 13.06
N ASP A 260 -9.78 8.29 14.32
CA ASP A 260 -8.94 8.84 15.40
C ASP A 260 -7.44 8.64 15.11
N CYS A 261 -7.06 7.45 14.62
CA CYS A 261 -5.67 7.15 14.25
C CYS A 261 -5.17 8.04 13.09
N LEU A 262 -6.00 8.24 12.08
CA LEU A 262 -5.69 9.10 10.93
C LEU A 262 -5.65 10.58 11.34
N GLU A 263 -6.55 11.01 12.22
CA GLU A 263 -6.54 12.36 12.78
C GLU A 263 -5.24 12.61 13.53
N ALA A 264 -4.81 11.67 14.38
CA ALA A 264 -3.52 11.76 15.06
C ALA A 264 -2.33 11.78 14.09
N TYR A 265 -2.37 10.98 13.01
CA TYR A 265 -1.32 10.94 11.99
C TYR A 265 -1.16 12.29 11.26
N PHE A 266 -2.27 12.89 10.82
CA PHE A 266 -2.24 14.13 10.05
C PHE A 266 -2.13 15.40 10.91
N ASN A 267 -2.62 15.37 12.15
CA ASN A 267 -2.59 16.54 13.06
C ASN A 267 -1.40 16.52 14.02
N ASN A 268 -0.29 15.87 13.64
CA ASN A 268 0.92 15.83 14.46
C ASN A 268 1.49 17.26 14.66
N MET A 269 1.47 17.73 15.91
CA MET A 269 2.03 19.03 16.29
C MET A 269 3.50 18.87 16.69
N ILE A 270 4.42 19.50 15.93
CA ILE A 270 5.84 19.52 16.24
C ILE A 270 6.16 20.78 17.05
N GLU A 271 6.39 20.63 18.36
CA GLU A 271 6.81 21.75 19.22
C GLU A 271 8.34 21.90 19.17
N VAL A 272 8.83 22.97 18.53
CA VAL A 272 10.27 23.27 18.45
C VAL A 272 10.66 24.32 19.50
N LYS A 273 11.29 23.89 20.60
CA LYS A 273 11.86 24.81 21.61
C LYS A 273 13.25 25.26 21.16
N ARG A 274 13.38 26.53 20.72
CA ARG A 274 14.68 27.14 20.45
C ARG A 274 15.16 27.90 21.68
N HIS A 275 16.33 27.52 22.20
CA HIS A 275 17.04 28.38 23.15
C HIS A 275 17.63 29.58 22.41
N MET A 276 16.97 30.74 22.50
CA MET A 276 17.56 31.98 22.02
C MET A 276 18.74 32.35 22.92
N ALA A 277 19.95 32.26 22.38
CA ALA A 277 21.12 32.84 23.04
C ALA A 277 20.89 34.35 23.18
N ARG A 278 20.81 34.85 24.42
CA ARG A 278 20.78 36.29 24.71
C ARG A 278 22.04 36.92 24.10
N ARG A 279 21.91 37.60 22.96
CA ARG A 279 22.92 38.56 22.53
C ARG A 279 22.90 39.68 23.56
N ASN A 280 23.96 39.77 24.37
CA ASN A 280 24.20 40.92 25.23
C ASN A 280 24.32 42.17 24.34
N THR A 281 23.23 42.92 24.17
CA THR A 281 23.28 44.30 23.70
C THR A 281 23.77 45.17 24.86
N ALA A 282 25.08 45.16 25.12
CA ALA A 282 25.75 46.08 26.03
C ALA A 282 26.87 46.80 25.28
N SER A 283 26.48 47.76 24.45
CA SER A 283 27.37 48.83 23.97
C SER A 283 26.85 50.16 24.52
N SER A 284 27.29 50.54 25.72
CA SER A 284 27.23 51.88 26.33
C SER A 284 27.50 51.72 27.83
N ILE A 285 28.37 52.42 28.56
CA ILE A 285 29.28 53.56 28.40
C ILE A 285 30.39 53.32 29.44
N ARG A 286 31.59 53.84 29.18
CA ARG A 286 32.73 53.93 30.11
C ARG A 286 32.30 54.41 31.51
N SER A 287 32.68 53.69 32.56
CA SER A 287 33.09 54.30 33.83
C SER A 287 33.99 53.34 34.59
N MET A 288 35.11 53.89 35.05
CA MET A 288 36.05 53.26 35.97
C MET A 288 35.44 53.14 37.37
N ASP A 289 36.06 52.23 38.13
CA ASP A 289 36.08 52.08 39.58
C ASP A 289 35.00 51.26 40.29
N SER A 290 35.54 50.32 41.08
CA SER A 290 35.09 49.82 42.38
C SER A 290 34.60 48.37 42.44
N HIS A 291 35.44 47.55 43.08
CA HIS A 291 35.17 46.22 43.61
C HIS A 291 33.81 46.12 44.34
N SER A 292 32.99 45.11 44.04
CA SER A 292 32.21 44.40 45.05
C SER A 292 31.74 43.02 44.57
N ILE A 293 31.73 42.09 45.52
CA ILE A 293 31.40 40.68 45.41
C ILE A 293 29.88 40.47 45.55
N SER A 294 29.38 39.43 44.88
CA SER A 294 28.21 38.59 45.23
C SER A 294 26.89 38.74 44.45
N LYS A 295 26.39 37.54 44.12
CA LYS A 295 25.00 37.04 44.20
C LYS A 295 23.91 37.63 43.30
N GLY A 296 23.27 36.70 42.59
CA GLY A 296 21.83 36.77 42.30
C GLY A 296 21.49 36.82 40.82
N SER A 297 21.35 35.66 40.17
CA SER A 297 20.65 35.56 38.90
C SER A 297 19.15 35.75 39.14
N THR A 298 18.66 36.97 38.97
CA THR A 298 17.22 37.26 38.95
C THR A 298 16.75 37.29 37.50
N SER A 299 16.03 36.26 37.07
CA SER A 299 15.26 36.26 35.82
C SER A 299 14.04 37.15 36.00
N HIS A 300 14.11 38.38 35.49
CA HIS A 300 12.96 39.27 35.38
C HIS A 300 12.08 38.81 34.21
N VAL A 301 10.81 38.50 34.50
CA VAL A 301 9.75 38.18 33.53
C VAL A 301 8.84 39.41 33.47
N GLU A 302 8.76 40.08 32.31
CA GLU A 302 7.77 41.13 32.09
C GLU A 302 6.41 40.47 31.82
N THR A 303 5.46 40.70 32.72
CA THR A 303 4.04 40.36 32.57
C THR A 303 3.32 41.57 31.99
N VAL A 304 2.72 41.42 30.81
CA VAL A 304 1.83 42.44 30.23
C VAL A 304 0.42 42.14 30.74
N GLU A 305 -0.07 42.96 31.67
CA GLU A 305 -1.45 42.91 32.15
C GLU A 305 -2.38 43.55 31.11
N ILE A 306 -3.40 42.82 30.65
CA ILE A 306 -4.52 43.39 29.88
C ILE A 306 -5.80 43.17 30.69
N GLU A 307 -6.45 44.28 30.99
CA GLU A 307 -7.63 44.42 31.84
C GLU A 307 -8.84 43.60 31.34
N THR A 308 -9.55 42.99 32.29
CA THR A 308 -10.72 42.12 32.08
C THR A 308 -12.01 42.94 31.97
N THR A 309 -12.84 42.66 30.97
CA THR A 309 -14.26 43.05 30.95
C THR A 309 -15.14 41.79 30.79
N PRO A 310 -16.24 41.64 31.56
CA PRO A 310 -17.05 40.43 31.53
C PRO A 310 -18.14 40.56 30.47
N THR A 311 -18.29 39.58 29.57
CA THR A 311 -19.48 39.48 28.73
C THR A 311 -20.03 38.06 28.70
N MET A 312 -21.35 38.00 28.89
CA MET A 312 -22.20 36.86 29.20
C MET A 312 -22.38 35.89 28.02
N SER A 313 -22.62 34.61 28.35
CA SER A 313 -23.01 33.55 27.40
C SER A 313 -24.52 33.57 27.10
N PRO A 314 -24.95 33.19 25.88
CA PRO A 314 -26.27 32.57 25.68
C PRO A 314 -26.14 31.17 25.03
N THR A 315 -26.58 30.10 25.68
CA THR A 315 -27.92 29.45 25.67
C THR A 315 -28.23 28.63 24.41
N GLN A 316 -28.59 27.36 24.67
CA GLN A 316 -28.99 26.30 23.74
C GLN A 316 -30.21 26.65 22.87
N ALA A 317 -30.24 26.12 21.64
CA ALA A 317 -31.45 25.96 20.85
C ALA A 317 -31.44 24.61 20.12
N ASN A 318 -32.65 24.07 19.96
CA ASN A 318 -33.01 22.68 19.69
C ASN A 318 -32.66 22.12 18.30
N THR A 319 -32.62 20.79 18.25
CA THR A 319 -32.52 19.92 17.07
C THR A 319 -33.71 20.06 16.10
N PRO A 320 -33.51 19.63 14.84
CA PRO A 320 -34.40 18.58 14.34
C PRO A 320 -33.66 17.40 13.68
N ARG A 321 -34.31 16.25 13.82
CA ARG A 321 -34.01 14.90 13.34
C ARG A 321 -33.89 14.83 11.81
N VAL A 322 -32.84 14.17 11.30
CA VAL A 322 -32.71 13.80 9.87
C VAL A 322 -32.38 12.30 9.75
N GLU A 323 -33.05 11.68 8.78
CA GLU A 323 -33.07 10.26 8.44
C GLU A 323 -31.76 9.78 7.79
N LYS A 324 -31.50 8.47 7.88
CA LYS A 324 -30.30 7.78 7.35
C LYS A 324 -30.16 7.92 5.83
N PRO A 325 -28.99 8.31 5.29
CA PRO A 325 -28.65 8.08 3.89
C PRO A 325 -27.70 6.87 3.71
N ASN A 326 -27.87 6.22 2.56
CA ASN A 326 -27.16 5.05 2.06
C ASN A 326 -25.77 5.46 1.47
N PRO A 327 -24.69 4.67 1.57
CA PRO A 327 -23.31 5.18 1.43
C PRO A 327 -22.75 5.44 0.01
N TRP A 328 -23.55 5.44 -1.06
CA TRP A 328 -22.99 5.40 -2.43
C TRP A 328 -23.45 6.47 -3.43
N SER A 329 -24.02 7.59 -2.98
CA SER A 329 -24.36 8.71 -3.88
C SER A 329 -23.38 9.89 -3.91
N SER A 330 -22.33 9.91 -3.08
CA SER A 330 -21.52 11.12 -2.89
C SER A 330 -20.34 11.32 -3.85
N PHE A 331 -20.09 10.42 -4.81
CA PHE A 331 -18.93 10.55 -5.71
C PHE A 331 -19.20 11.36 -6.99
N SER A 332 -20.46 11.61 -7.35
CA SER A 332 -20.80 12.34 -8.59
C SER A 332 -20.91 13.85 -8.41
N GLU A 333 -21.06 14.32 -7.17
CA GLU A 333 -21.39 15.72 -6.87
C GLU A 333 -20.16 16.56 -6.47
N PHE A 334 -18.99 15.93 -6.31
CA PHE A 334 -17.77 16.59 -5.85
C PHE A 334 -17.09 17.45 -6.94
N THR A 335 -17.41 17.25 -8.22
CA THR A 335 -16.81 17.98 -9.34
C THR A 335 -17.54 19.25 -9.76
N GLU A 336 -18.80 19.47 -9.36
CA GLU A 336 -19.56 20.68 -9.74
C GLU A 336 -19.56 21.79 -8.69
N SER A 337 -19.22 21.50 -7.43
CA SER A 337 -19.22 22.49 -6.33
C SER A 337 -17.91 23.26 -6.14
N LEU A 338 -16.85 22.96 -6.91
CA LEU A 338 -15.54 23.60 -6.79
C LEU A 338 -15.41 24.95 -7.52
N GLU A 339 -16.37 25.35 -8.35
CA GLU A 339 -16.32 26.63 -9.08
C GLU A 339 -17.16 27.76 -8.45
N ALA A 340 -17.91 27.51 -7.37
CA ALA A 340 -18.84 28.48 -6.81
C ALA A 340 -18.69 28.69 -5.29
N SER A 341 -17.55 29.22 -4.83
CA SER A 341 -17.51 30.09 -3.63
C SER A 341 -16.13 30.75 -3.44
N ARG A 342 -15.93 31.91 -4.07
CA ARG A 342 -14.88 32.85 -3.68
C ARG A 342 -15.49 33.98 -2.86
N THR A 343 -15.42 33.88 -1.52
CA THR A 343 -15.44 35.05 -0.62
C THR A 343 -14.65 34.77 0.66
N PRO A 344 -13.72 35.64 1.10
CA PRO A 344 -12.85 35.40 2.24
C PRO A 344 -13.52 35.84 3.55
N GLY A 345 -13.92 34.87 4.38
CA GLY A 345 -14.42 35.09 5.74
C GLY A 345 -13.43 34.58 6.78
N ARG A 346 -12.69 35.49 7.40
CA ARG A 346 -11.77 35.26 8.53
C ARG A 346 -12.54 34.58 9.69
N ARG A 347 -12.20 33.34 10.06
CA ARG A 347 -12.68 32.69 11.29
C ARG A 347 -11.52 32.41 12.24
N GLY A 348 -11.81 32.67 13.52
CA GLY A 348 -10.84 32.92 14.58
C GLY A 348 -10.09 31.71 15.10
N SER A 349 -8.87 31.99 15.53
CA SER A 349 -7.92 31.10 16.21
C SER A 349 -8.51 30.51 17.50
N ILE A 350 -8.41 29.18 17.66
CA ILE A 350 -8.62 28.49 18.95
C ILE A 350 -7.24 28.30 19.57
N VAL A 351 -6.80 29.30 20.33
CA VAL A 351 -5.70 29.16 21.30
C VAL A 351 -6.32 29.03 22.67
N ARG A 352 -6.02 27.93 23.37
CA ARG A 352 -6.46 27.66 24.74
C ARG A 352 -5.21 27.63 25.63
N GLU A 353 -4.93 28.73 26.32
CA GLU A 353 -3.85 28.77 27.32
C GLU A 353 -4.22 27.88 28.52
N ARG A 354 -3.28 27.03 28.95
CA ARG A 354 -3.35 26.29 30.22
C ARG A 354 -2.29 26.83 31.16
N PHE A 355 -2.71 27.27 32.33
CA PHE A 355 -1.85 27.77 33.42
C PHE A 355 -1.37 26.58 34.28
N PHE A 356 -0.06 26.54 34.59
CA PHE A 356 0.53 25.59 35.53
C PHE A 356 1.02 26.35 36.77
N PRO A 357 0.56 26.04 37.99
CA PRO A 357 1.09 26.65 39.20
C PRO A 357 2.42 26.01 39.61
N ASP A 358 3.43 26.83 39.92
CA ASP A 358 4.73 26.40 40.44
C ASP A 358 4.58 25.81 41.86
N SER A 359 5.05 24.57 42.05
CA SER A 359 5.13 23.94 43.37
C SER A 359 6.46 24.27 44.05
N SER A 360 6.50 25.35 44.85
CA SER A 360 7.56 25.55 45.83
C SER A 360 7.23 24.77 47.10
N GLY A 361 7.90 23.63 47.31
CA GLY A 361 7.82 22.84 48.53
C GLY A 361 9.23 22.52 49.03
N ASP A 362 9.73 23.36 49.94
CA ASP A 362 10.92 23.09 50.75
C ASP A 362 10.68 21.86 51.63
N THR A 363 11.52 20.82 51.48
CA THR A 363 11.64 19.76 52.49
C THR A 363 13.05 19.78 53.08
N ASN A 364 13.12 20.28 54.31
CA ASN A 364 14.23 20.17 55.24
C ASN A 364 14.65 18.69 55.43
N THR A 365 15.93 18.40 55.18
CA THR A 365 16.59 17.17 55.59
C THR A 365 16.97 17.24 57.07
N GLY A 366 16.35 16.42 57.91
CA GLY A 366 16.72 16.19 59.30
C GLY A 366 17.52 14.89 59.46
N ASP A 367 18.53 14.97 60.33
CA ASP A 367 19.61 14.02 60.60
C ASP A 367 19.23 12.57 60.95
N LEU A 368 20.10 11.63 60.53
CA LEU A 368 20.28 10.33 61.16
C LEU A 368 21.78 9.98 61.26
N LYS A 369 22.28 9.92 62.49
CA LYS A 369 23.48 9.19 62.94
C LYS A 369 23.37 8.97 64.45
N PRO A 370 24.02 7.93 65.00
CA PRO A 370 23.97 6.51 64.66
C PRO A 370 22.92 5.73 65.48
#